data_AF-A0A0C3E3M5-F1
#
_entry.id   AF-A0A0C3E3M5-F1
#
_cell.length_a   1.000
_cell.length_b   1.000
_cell.length_c   1.000
_cell.angle_alpha   90.00
_cell.angle_beta   90.00
_cell.angle_gamma   90.00
#
_symmetry.space_group_name_H-M   'P 1'
#
loop_
_entity.id
_entity.type
_entity.pdbx_description
1 polymer ?
#
loop_
_entity_poly.entity_id
_entity_poly.type
_entity_poly.pdbx_seq_one_letter_code
_entity_poly.pdbx_strand_id
1 'polypeptide(L)'
;VYPCLSRMALDYLSIPATSIDVERLFSRGRLLLSHVRSRLSVNSMRALLCLGAWSHLGLVKNEDVLKVGALPEVDEEDEME
;
A
#
# COMPACT_ATOMS: atom_id res chain seq x y z
N VAL A 1 -1.65 -12.66 -33.68
CA VAL A 1 -1.60 -11.88 -32.42
C VAL A 1 -2.82 -10.98 -32.39
N TYR A 2 -3.62 -11.01 -31.32
CA TYR A 2 -4.88 -10.24 -31.22
C TYR A 2 -4.75 -9.15 -30.15
N PRO A 3 -4.12 -7.99 -30.45
CA PRO A 3 -3.77 -6.99 -29.43
C PRO A 3 -4.99 -6.40 -28.71
N CYS A 4 -6.11 -6.19 -29.42
CA CYS A 4 -7.33 -5.64 -28.82
C CYS A 4 -8.06 -6.68 -27.97
N LEU A 5 -8.15 -7.93 -28.45
CA LEU A 5 -8.80 -9.01 -27.72
C LEU A 5 -8.04 -9.38 -26.45
N SER A 6 -6.70 -9.42 -26.51
CA SER A 6 -5.88 -9.66 -25.33
C SER A 6 -6.05 -8.56 -24.29
N ARG A 7 -6.20 -7.30 -24.71
CA ARG A 7 -6.43 -6.18 -23.79
C ARG A 7 -7.79 -6.28 -23.10
N MET A 8 -8.84 -6.54 -23.87
CA MET A 8 -10.18 -6.79 -23.32
C MET A 8 -10.18 -7.95 -22.32
N ALA A 9 -9.51 -9.06 -22.66
CA ALA A 9 -9.41 -10.21 -21.76
C ALA A 9 -8.71 -9.86 -20.44
N LEU A 10 -7.62 -9.08 -20.48
CA LEU A 10 -6.95 -8.61 -19.28
C LEU A 10 -7.85 -7.70 -18.43
N ASP A 11 -8.58 -6.78 -19.06
CA ASP A 11 -9.50 -5.88 -18.35
C ASP A 11 -10.57 -6.70 -17.59
N TYR A 12 -11.21 -7.68 -18.23
CA TYR A 12 -12.21 -8.53 -17.58
C TYR A 12 -11.64 -9.46 -16.50
N LEU A 13 -10.50 -10.09 -16.78
CA LEU A 13 -9.90 -11.06 -15.86
C LEU A 13 -9.22 -10.41 -14.65
N SER A 14 -8.91 -9.11 -14.72
CA SER A 14 -8.34 -8.35 -13.61
C SER A 14 -9.36 -7.96 -12.54
N ILE A 15 -10.66 -8.05 -12.85
CA ILE A 15 -11.73 -7.73 -11.90
C ILE A 15 -11.79 -8.85 -10.84
N PRO A 16 -11.60 -8.54 -9.55
CA PRO A 16 -11.73 -9.55 -8.51
C PRO A 16 -13.16 -10.08 -8.46
N ALA A 17 -13.33 -11.40 -8.43
CA ALA A 17 -14.65 -12.03 -8.40
C ALA A 17 -15.41 -11.79 -7.07
N THR A 18 -14.71 -11.35 -6.02
CA THR A 18 -15.28 -11.15 -4.67
C THR A 18 -14.64 -9.94 -3.97
N SER A 19 -15.34 -9.38 -2.98
CA SER A 19 -14.83 -8.31 -2.11
C SER A 19 -13.82 -8.78 -1.04
N ILE A 20 -13.52 -10.08 -0.99
CA ILE A 20 -12.72 -10.70 0.08
C ILE A 20 -11.35 -10.04 0.21
N ASP A 21 -10.70 -9.69 -0.90
CA ASP A 21 -9.38 -9.07 -0.87
C ASP A 21 -9.42 -7.67 -0.26
N VAL A 22 -10.48 -6.91 -0.55
CA VAL A 22 -10.72 -5.58 0.02
C VAL A 22 -11.06 -5.68 1.51
N GLU A 23 -11.89 -6.65 1.91
CA GLU A 23 -12.24 -6.90 3.31
C GLU A 23 -11.03 -7.36 4.15
N ARG A 24 -10.17 -8.20 3.58
CA ARG A 24 -8.89 -8.58 4.21
C ARG A 24 -7.98 -7.37 4.38
N LEU A 25 -7.90 -6.51 3.37
CA LEU A 25 -7.12 -5.27 3.43
C LEU A 25 -7.62 -4.36 4.56
N PHE A 26 -8.94 -4.14 4.67
CA PHE A 26 -9.53 -3.34 5.74
C PHE A 26 -9.37 -3.98 7.12
N SER A 27 -9.47 -5.31 7.21
CA SER A 27 -9.26 -6.03 8.47
C SER A 27 -7.82 -5.89 8.97
N ARG A 28 -6.83 -5.98 8.07
CA ARG A 28 -5.42 -5.70 8.38
C ARG A 28 -5.20 -4.21 8.70
N GLY A 29 -5.83 -3.34 7.94
CA GLY A 29 -5.78 -1.88 8.13
C GLY A 29 -6.33 -1.44 9.48
N ARG A 30 -7.30 -2.16 10.06
CA ARG A 30 -7.78 -1.91 11.43
C ARG A 30 -6.64 -1.99 12.45
N LEU A 31 -5.66 -2.87 12.27
CA LEU A 31 -4.52 -2.99 13.19
C LEU A 31 -3.58 -1.76 13.11
N LEU A 32 -3.44 -1.17 11.92
CA LEU A 32 -2.76 0.12 11.73
C LEU A 32 -3.58 1.29 12.32
N LEU A 33 -4.90 1.24 12.20
CA LEU A 33 -5.81 2.29 12.67
C LEU A 33 -6.02 2.29 14.19
N SER A 34 -6.07 1.11 14.84
CA SER A 34 -6.64 0.98 16.19
C SER A 34 -5.67 0.63 17.30
N HIS A 35 -4.36 0.44 17.07
CA HIS A 35 -3.51 -0.02 18.18
C HIS A 35 -2.04 0.49 18.25
N VAL A 36 -1.46 1.07 17.19
CA VAL A 36 -0.01 1.40 17.20
C VAL A 36 0.31 2.87 16.88
N ARG A 37 -0.52 3.61 16.14
CA ARG A 37 -0.28 5.04 15.82
C ARG A 37 -1.57 5.85 15.73
N SER A 38 -1.96 6.49 16.82
CA SER A 38 -3.16 7.34 16.93
C SER A 38 -3.08 8.70 16.19
N ARG A 39 -2.03 8.96 15.39
CA ARG A 39 -1.82 10.22 14.65
C ARG A 39 -1.43 10.04 13.17
N LEU A 40 -1.67 8.88 12.55
CA LEU A 40 -1.41 8.72 11.11
C LEU A 40 -2.49 9.43 10.28
N SER A 41 -2.06 10.30 9.35
CA SER A 41 -2.97 10.87 8.35
C SER A 41 -3.54 9.79 7.42
N VAL A 42 -4.67 10.07 6.79
CA VAL A 42 -5.29 9.18 5.78
C VAL A 42 -4.32 8.86 4.64
N ASN A 43 -3.50 9.85 4.24
CA ASN A 43 -2.50 9.68 3.19
C ASN A 43 -1.39 8.71 3.62
N SER A 44 -0.88 8.86 4.82
CA SER A 44 0.17 7.98 5.37
C SER A 44 -0.36 6.56 5.57
N MET A 45 -1.61 6.39 5.99
CA MET A 45 -2.26 5.09 6.09
C MET A 45 -2.37 4.38 4.73
N ARG A 46 -2.84 5.10 3.70
CA ARG A 46 -2.92 4.57 2.33
C ARG A 46 -1.54 4.15 1.82
N ALA A 47 -0.52 4.99 2.03
CA ALA A 47 0.85 4.69 1.64
C ALA A 47 1.37 3.41 2.32
N LEU A 48 1.13 3.26 3.63
CA LEU A 48 1.50 2.05 4.38
C LEU A 48 0.81 0.78 3.87
N LEU A 49 -0.48 0.86 3.55
CA LEU A 49 -1.22 -0.27 2.99
C LEU A 49 -0.69 -0.67 1.61
N CYS A 50 -0.42 0.31 0.73
CA CYS A 50 0.18 0.07 -0.58
C CYS A 50 1.60 -0.53 -0.46
N LEU A 51 2.43 0.03 0.42
CA LEU A 51 3.79 -0.46 0.66
C LEU A 51 3.80 -1.91 1.15
N GLY A 52 2.90 -2.25 2.07
CA GLY A 52 2.73 -3.63 2.54
C GLY A 52 2.30 -4.59 1.42
N ALA A 53 1.38 -4.18 0.55
CA ALA A 53 0.96 -4.98 -0.60
C ALA A 53 2.11 -5.18 -1.62
N TRP A 54 2.85 -4.12 -1.94
CA TRP A 54 3.99 -4.18 -2.87
C TRP A 54 5.16 -5.00 -2.32
N SER A 55 5.42 -4.93 -1.01
CA SER A 55 6.40 -5.78 -0.34
C SER A 55 6.06 -7.26 -0.50
N HIS A 56 4.79 -7.64 -0.30
CA HIS A 56 4.34 -9.03 -0.49
C HIS A 56 4.44 -9.49 -1.95
N LEU A 57 4.30 -8.57 -2.91
CA LEU A 57 4.48 -8.85 -4.34
C LEU A 57 5.95 -8.86 -4.79
N GLY A 58 6.90 -8.60 -3.87
CA GLY A 58 8.33 -8.52 -4.20
C GLY A 58 8.71 -7.29 -5.04
N LEU A 59 7.84 -6.28 -5.09
CA LEU A 59 8.05 -5.04 -5.83
C LEU A 59 8.89 -4.01 -5.07
N VAL A 60 9.14 -4.26 -3.78
CA VAL A 60 9.93 -3.41 -2.88
C VAL A 60 11.12 -4.21 -2.38
N LYS A 61 12.32 -3.61 -2.47
CA LYS A 61 13.53 -4.19 -1.90
C LYS A 61 13.55 -3.96 -0.39
N ASN A 62 13.74 -5.03 0.38
CA ASN A 62 13.79 -4.94 1.84
C ASN A 62 14.96 -4.05 2.33
N GLU A 63 16.07 -4.01 1.58
CA GLU A 63 17.20 -3.13 1.86
C GLU A 63 16.80 -1.66 1.94
N ASP A 64 15.92 -1.20 1.05
CA ASP A 64 15.49 0.19 1.00
C ASP A 64 14.55 0.51 2.17
N VAL A 65 13.69 -0.42 2.56
CA VAL A 65 12.82 -0.29 3.73
C VAL A 65 13.63 -0.19 5.02
N LEU A 66 14.69 -1.00 5.15
CA LEU A 66 15.59 -0.98 6.31
C LEU A 66 16.36 0.34 6.41
N LYS A 67 16.83 0.89 5.28
CA LYS A 67 17.50 2.20 5.26
C LYS A 67 16.56 3.32 5.70
N VAL A 68 15.32 3.33 5.20
CA VAL A 68 14.31 4.31 5.61
C VAL A 68 13.98 4.19 7.09
N GLY A 69 13.87 2.98 7.62
CA GLY A 69 13.61 2.75 9.04
C GLY A 69 14.75 3.18 9.98
N ALA A 70 15.96 3.40 9.45
CA ALA A 70 17.12 3.87 10.20
C ALA A 70 17.30 5.40 10.15
N LEU A 71 16.52 6.11 9.34
CA LEU A 71 16.57 7.57 9.28
C LEU A 71 15.94 8.19 10.54
N PRO A 72 16.45 9.35 11.00
CA PRO A 72 15.81 10.10 12.06
C PRO A 72 14.40 10.54 11.62
N GLU A 73 13.49 10.67 12.59
CA GLU A 73 12.17 11.23 12.32
C GLU A 73 12.34 12.68 11.80
N VAL A 74 11.59 13.03 10.76
CA VAL A 74 11.57 14.38 10.20
C VAL A 74 10.58 15.19 11.04
N ASP A 75 11.04 16.27 11.65
CA ASP A 75 10.16 17.22 12.34
C ASP A 75 9.33 17.97 11.29
N GLU A 76 7.99 17.90 11.39
CA GLU A 76 7.02 18.48 10.43
C GLU A 76 7.06 20.03 10.34
N GLU A 77 8.02 20.70 10.98
CA GLU A 77 8.12 22.17 11.02
C GLU A 77 8.75 22.79 9.75
N ASP A 78 9.42 22.00 8.90
CA ASP A 78 10.16 22.50 7.73
C ASP A 78 9.33 22.60 6.41
N GLU A 79 8.03 22.22 6.40
CA GLU A 79 7.18 22.29 5.18
C GLU A 79 6.34 23.58 5.07
N MET A 80 6.52 24.56 5.96
CA MET A 80 5.88 25.89 5.86
C MET A 80 6.85 27.00 5.43
N GLU A 81 7.47 26.88 4.26
CA GLU A 81 8.00 28.01 3.47
C GLU A 81 7.49 27.98 2.02
#